data_AF-A0A1G8Z2R3-F1
#
_entry.id   AF-A0A1G8Z2R3-F1
#
_cell.length_a   1.000
_cell.length_b   1.000
_cell.length_c   1.000
_cell.angle_alpha   90.00
_cell.angle_beta   90.00
_cell.angle_gamma   90.00
#
_symmetry.space_group_name_H-M   'P 1'
#
loop_
_entity.id
_entity.type
_entity.pdbx_description
1 polymer ?
#
loop_
_entity_poly.entity_id
_entity_poly.type
_entity_poly.pdbx_seq_one_letter_code
_entity_poly.pdbx_strand_id
1 'polypeptide(L)'
;MTRPMWLLLISAAEMPSIDPPKPVAEYVEEGAYIAAILLVWGVLAAVATHGLGDIGGPGSLFETLGPQLGTVLVATGFLNGLLYVLFRTVDYWQR
;
A
#
# COMPACT_ATOMS: atom_id res chain seq x y z
N MET A 1 26.85 -21.75 46.47
CA MET A 1 25.46 -21.26 46.31
C MET A 1 25.06 -21.45 44.85
N THR A 2 24.36 -22.54 44.54
CA THR A 2 23.93 -22.92 43.19
C THR A 2 22.58 -22.28 42.90
N ARG A 3 22.51 -21.43 41.86
CA ARG A 3 21.23 -20.89 41.38
C ARG A 3 20.37 -22.05 40.87
N PRO A 4 19.11 -22.17 41.31
CA PRO A 4 18.28 -23.29 40.92
C PRO A 4 17.88 -23.20 39.44
N MET A 5 17.95 -24.34 38.75
CA MET A 5 17.78 -24.52 37.30
C MET A 5 16.44 -24.00 36.76
N TRP A 6 15.40 -23.93 37.60
CA TRP A 6 14.08 -23.41 37.22
C TRP A 6 14.08 -21.89 36.97
N LEU A 7 15.04 -21.13 37.52
CA LEU A 7 15.21 -19.71 37.18
C LEU A 7 15.76 -19.52 35.76
N LEU A 8 16.51 -20.48 35.21
CA LEU A 8 16.97 -20.45 33.82
C LEU A 8 15.83 -20.74 32.84
N LEU A 9 14.88 -21.60 33.22
CA LEU A 9 13.70 -21.91 32.42
C LEU A 9 12.73 -20.73 32.35
N ILE A 10 12.62 -19.93 33.41
CA ILE A 10 11.80 -18.69 33.40
C ILE A 10 12.49 -17.59 32.59
N SER A 11 13.83 -17.49 32.64
CA SER A 11 14.59 -16.54 31.82
C SER A 11 14.51 -16.84 30.32
N ALA A 12 14.33 -18.10 29.92
CA ALA A 12 14.22 -18.52 28.52
C ALA A 12 12.82 -18.31 27.92
N ALA A 13 11.81 -18.04 28.76
CA ALA A 13 10.51 -17.56 28.32
C ALA A 13 10.54 -16.03 28.23
N GLU A 14 11.44 -15.49 27.42
CA GLU A 14 11.34 -14.11 26.95
C GLU A 14 10.05 -14.03 26.13
N MET A 15 8.96 -13.59 26.75
CA MET A 15 7.76 -13.25 26.01
C MET A 15 8.17 -12.21 24.96
N PRO A 16 7.80 -12.39 23.69
CA PRO A 16 8.13 -11.42 22.65
C PRO A 16 7.67 -10.05 23.15
N SER A 17 8.63 -9.15 23.37
CA SER A 17 8.33 -7.79 23.78
C SER A 17 7.53 -7.17 22.64
N ILE A 18 6.27 -6.83 22.90
CA ILE A 18 5.49 -6.06 21.93
C ILE A 18 6.20 -4.73 21.76
N ASP A 19 6.63 -4.45 20.53
CA ASP A 19 7.27 -3.18 20.24
C ASP A 19 6.35 -2.02 20.65
N PRO A 20 6.90 -0.96 21.25
CA PRO A 20 6.12 0.19 21.62
C PRO A 20 5.42 0.76 20.36
N PRO A 21 4.17 1.23 20.48
CA PRO A 21 3.44 1.80 19.35
C PRO A 21 4.24 2.91 18.70
N LYS A 22 4.29 2.92 17.37
CA LYS A 22 4.96 3.98 16.62
C LYS A 22 4.29 5.34 16.88
N PRO A 23 5.03 6.45 16.77
CA PRO A 23 4.44 7.78 16.80
C PRO A 23 3.34 7.92 15.74
N VAL A 24 2.24 8.61 16.08
CA VAL A 24 1.11 8.86 15.16
C VAL A 24 1.57 9.48 13.83
N ALA A 25 2.61 10.33 13.88
CA ALA A 25 3.19 10.96 12.70
C ALA A 25 3.71 9.94 11.67
N GLU A 26 4.29 8.82 12.09
CA GLU A 26 4.78 7.78 11.18
C GLU A 26 3.62 7.09 10.45
N TYR A 27 2.51 6.82 11.14
CA TYR A 27 1.31 6.25 10.50
C TYR A 27 0.70 7.21 9.47
N VAL A 28 0.72 8.52 9.75
CA VAL A 28 0.23 9.54 8.81
C VAL A 28 1.13 9.61 7.58
N GLU A 29 2.45 9.54 7.77
CA GLU A 29 3.41 9.51 6.67
C GLU A 29 3.20 8.28 5.77
N GLU A 30 3.05 7.10 6.37
CA GLU A 30 2.72 5.85 5.64
C GLU A 30 1.40 5.97 4.85
N GLY A 31 0.37 6.57 5.45
CA GLY A 31 -0.89 6.85 4.78
C GLY A 31 -0.75 7.82 3.60
N ALA A 32 0.14 8.82 3.73
CA ALA A 32 0.40 9.79 2.68
C ALA A 32 1.05 9.14 1.44
N TYR A 33 1.93 8.15 1.62
CA TYR A 33 2.51 7.41 0.48
C TYR A 33 1.45 6.65 -0.31
N ILE A 34 0.54 5.93 0.39
CA ILE A 34 -0.56 5.21 -0.28
C ILE A 34 -1.48 6.21 -0.99
N ALA A 35 -1.84 7.30 -0.32
CA ALA A 35 -2.68 8.34 -0.91
C ALA A 35 -2.03 8.96 -2.15
N ALA A 36 -0.73 9.21 -2.13
CA ALA A 36 0.02 9.73 -3.28
C ALA A 36 0.01 8.75 -4.46
N ILE A 37 0.23 7.45 -4.21
CA ILE A 37 0.14 6.41 -5.24
C ILE A 37 -1.25 6.43 -5.88
N LEU A 38 -2.31 6.35 -5.07
CA LEU A 38 -3.68 6.33 -5.56
C LEU A 38 -4.06 7.62 -6.30
N LEU A 39 -3.58 8.78 -5.83
CA LEU A 39 -3.83 10.07 -6.46
C LEU A 39 -3.18 10.14 -7.85
N VAL A 40 -1.92 9.75 -7.99
CA VAL A 40 -1.22 9.75 -9.28
C VAL A 40 -1.95 8.85 -10.28
N TRP A 41 -2.26 7.62 -9.89
CA TRP A 41 -2.97 6.68 -10.77
C TRP A 41 -4.40 7.12 -11.07
N GLY A 42 -5.09 7.71 -10.09
CA GLY A 42 -6.42 8.28 -10.28
C GLY A 42 -6.43 9.45 -11.26
N VAL A 43 -5.45 10.36 -11.19
CA VAL A 43 -5.29 11.45 -12.15
C VAL A 43 -5.01 10.91 -13.55
N LEU A 44 -4.09 9.95 -13.69
CA LEU A 44 -3.81 9.31 -14.98
C LEU A 44 -5.06 8.62 -15.55
N ALA A 45 -5.82 7.92 -14.71
CA ALA A 45 -7.06 7.27 -15.11
C ALA A 45 -8.15 8.27 -15.54
N ALA A 46 -8.27 9.39 -14.85
CA ALA A 46 -9.21 10.46 -15.19
C ALA A 46 -8.84 11.09 -16.54
N VAL A 47 -7.55 11.36 -16.78
CA VAL A 47 -7.05 11.88 -18.06
C VAL A 47 -7.28 10.86 -19.18
N ALA A 48 -7.05 9.57 -18.95
CA ALA A 48 -7.30 8.55 -19.96
C ALA A 48 -8.80 8.39 -20.26
N THR A 49 -9.65 8.37 -19.23
CA THR A 49 -11.10 8.17 -19.39
C THR A 49 -11.76 9.37 -20.07
N HIS A 50 -11.45 10.58 -19.61
CA HIS A 50 -12.15 11.79 -20.03
C HIS A 50 -11.36 12.62 -21.05
N GLY A 51 -10.03 12.64 -20.96
CA GLY A 51 -9.20 13.43 -21.87
C GLY A 51 -9.02 12.80 -23.24
N LEU A 52 -9.09 11.46 -23.37
CA LEU A 52 -8.97 10.79 -24.68
C LEU A 52 -10.29 10.76 -25.46
N GLY A 53 -11.44 10.77 -24.78
CA GLY A 53 -12.76 10.75 -25.43
C GLY A 53 -13.04 11.97 -26.30
N ASP A 54 -12.41 13.11 -26.00
CA ASP A 54 -12.49 14.33 -26.79
C ASP A 54 -11.50 14.35 -27.97
N ILE A 55 -10.56 13.40 -28.03
CA ILE A 55 -9.53 13.31 -29.07
C ILE A 55 -10.01 12.36 -30.17
N GLY A 56 -10.71 12.94 -31.16
CA GLY A 56 -11.27 12.21 -32.29
C GLY A 56 -12.75 11.95 -32.05
N GLY A 57 -13.59 12.56 -32.88
CA GLY A 57 -15.05 12.62 -32.69
C GLY A 57 -15.79 11.28 -32.63
N PRO A 58 -17.13 11.31 -32.67
CA PRO A 58 -17.97 10.14 -32.42
C PRO A 58 -17.61 8.93 -33.29
N GLY A 59 -17.33 7.78 -32.65
CA GLY A 59 -16.90 6.54 -33.27
C GLY A 59 -15.38 6.36 -33.40
N SER A 60 -14.57 7.22 -32.79
CA SER A 60 -13.11 7.09 -32.83
C SER A 60 -12.61 5.95 -31.94
N LEU A 61 -11.42 5.44 -32.27
CA LEU A 61 -10.71 4.46 -31.43
C LEU A 61 -10.46 4.99 -30.01
N PHE A 62 -10.31 6.30 -29.84
CA PHE A 62 -10.03 6.90 -28.54
C PHE A 62 -11.27 6.99 -27.65
N GLU A 63 -12.46 7.16 -28.22
CA GLU A 63 -13.74 7.07 -27.50
C GLU A 63 -13.95 5.66 -26.91
N THR A 64 -13.53 4.63 -27.65
CA THR A 64 -13.67 3.23 -27.20
C THR A 64 -12.54 2.78 -26.27
N LEU A 65 -11.31 3.23 -26.51
CA LEU A 65 -10.14 2.81 -25.73
C LEU A 65 -9.91 3.65 -24.47
N GLY A 66 -10.31 4.92 -24.44
CA GLY A 66 -10.10 5.83 -23.29
C GLY A 66 -10.62 5.27 -21.97
N PRO A 67 -11.91 4.85 -21.89
CA PRO A 67 -12.46 4.25 -20.67
C PRO A 67 -11.79 2.93 -20.26
N GLN A 68 -11.37 2.12 -21.23
CA GLN A 68 -10.67 0.85 -20.96
C GLN A 68 -9.29 1.12 -20.36
N LEU A 69 -8.54 2.07 -20.93
CA LEU A 69 -7.25 2.51 -20.40
C LEU A 69 -7.41 3.10 -18.98
N GLY A 70 -8.42 3.92 -18.76
CA GLY A 70 -8.75 4.43 -17.43
C GLY A 70 -8.98 3.31 -16.41
N THR A 71 -9.74 2.28 -16.78
CA THR A 71 -9.99 1.11 -15.93
C THR A 71 -8.70 0.37 -15.57
N VAL A 72 -7.82 0.14 -16.55
CA VAL A 72 -6.52 -0.52 -16.32
C VAL A 72 -5.64 0.32 -15.40
N LEU A 73 -5.63 1.65 -15.56
CA LEU A 73 -4.85 2.56 -14.71
C LEU A 73 -5.35 2.56 -13.26
N VAL A 74 -6.68 2.57 -13.04
CA VAL A 74 -7.25 2.43 -11.69
C VAL A 74 -6.87 1.10 -11.06
N ALA A 75 -7.01 -0.01 -11.80
CA ALA A 75 -6.64 -1.33 -11.32
C ALA A 75 -5.16 -1.42 -10.98
N THR A 76 -4.29 -0.81 -11.80
CA THR A 76 -2.85 -0.74 -11.57
C THR A 76 -2.52 0.05 -10.31
N GLY A 77 -3.15 1.22 -10.11
CA GLY A 77 -2.95 2.03 -8.92
C GLY A 77 -3.42 1.34 -7.65
N PHE A 78 -4.58 0.69 -7.70
CA PHE A 78 -5.09 -0.11 -6.59
C PHE A 78 -4.14 -1.27 -6.25
N LEU A 79 -3.69 -2.02 -7.25
CA LEU A 79 -2.74 -3.11 -7.05
C LEU A 79 -1.41 -2.59 -6.46
N ASN A 80 -0.95 -1.43 -6.89
CA ASN A 80 0.28 -0.81 -6.36
C ASN A 80 0.12 -0.43 -4.88
N GLY A 81 -1.00 0.21 -4.52
CA GLY A 81 -1.32 0.50 -3.12
C GLY A 81 -1.45 -0.76 -2.26
N LEU A 82 -2.07 -1.82 -2.80
CA LEU A 82 -2.17 -3.11 -2.12
C LEU A 82 -0.79 -3.74 -1.90
N LEU A 83 0.08 -3.75 -2.91
CA LEU A 83 1.44 -4.27 -2.80
C LEU A 83 2.26 -3.49 -1.76
N TYR A 84 2.10 -2.17 -1.69
CA TYR A 84 2.74 -1.35 -0.66
C TYR A 84 2.29 -1.79 0.75
N VAL A 85 0.99 -1.97 0.98
CA VAL A 85 0.45 -2.43 2.27
C VAL A 85 0.96 -3.83 2.62
N LEU A 86 0.99 -4.76 1.66
CA LEU A 86 1.47 -6.11 1.88
C LEU A 86 2.96 -6.12 2.22
N PHE A 87 3.78 -5.40 1.47
CA PHE A 87 5.21 -5.27 1.74
C PHE A 87 5.46 -4.70 3.13
N ARG A 88 4.73 -3.64 3.49
CA ARG A 88 4.84 -3.01 4.80
C ARG A 88 4.41 -3.96 5.92
N THR A 89 3.35 -4.73 5.71
CA THR A 89 2.90 -5.75 6.66
C THR A 89 3.97 -6.82 6.87
N VAL A 90 4.58 -7.33 5.80
CA VAL A 90 5.68 -8.32 5.93
C VAL A 90 6.89 -7.73 6.66
N ASP A 91 7.29 -6.49 6.34
CA ASP A 91 8.36 -5.78 7.05
C ASP A 91 8.05 -5.59 8.54
N TYR A 92 6.79 -5.37 8.91
CA TYR A 92 6.35 -5.34 10.31
C TYR A 92 6.47 -6.71 11.01
N TRP A 93 6.27 -7.82 10.30
CA TRP A 93 6.38 -9.16 10.89
C TRP A 93 7.83 -9.68 10.99
N GLN A 94 8.73 -9.16 10.15
CA GLN A 94 10.14 -9.59 10.13
C GLN A 94 11.05 -8.79 11.07
N ARG A 95 10.58 -7.64 11.55
CA ARG A 95 11.25 -6.84 12.58
C ARG A 95 10.71 -7.23 13.94
#